data_AF-A0A956JJZ2-F1
#
_entry.id   AF-A0A956JJZ2-F1
#
_cell.length_a   1.000
_cell.length_b   1.000
_cell.length_c   1.000
_cell.angle_alpha   90.00
_cell.angle_beta   90.00
_cell.angle_gamma   90.00
#
_symmetry.space_group_name_H-M   'P 1'
#
loop_
_entity.id
_entity.type
_entity.pdbx_description
1 polymer ?
#
loop_
_entity_poly.entity_id
_entity_poly.type
_entity_poly.pdbx_seq_one_letter_code
_entity_poly.pdbx_strand_id
1 'polypeptide(L)'
;MARHRHFIDSHKCATAVAVAAMITAYGAWENPTAVVYLALHGTYGVLWAIKSAVFGDRQWEREVGLGEGLTAWAALTLYWIAPWIIVADDVRVPAWHLGLAVAAWGVGILLHFASDMQKHMHLELAPGTLLTRGLWSRCRNPNYLGELLIYVSFASLARHWIPIAWLAAFVLGYWVPNMLRKDRSLARYPEFAAWKERSWLFIPPLV
;
A
#
# COMPACT_ATOMS: atom_id res chain seq x y z
N MET A 1 -20.05 -13.00 11.55
CA MET A 1 -19.29 -11.80 11.13
C MET A 1 -17.81 -12.06 11.36
N ALA A 2 -16.91 -11.41 10.63
CA ALA A 2 -15.46 -11.58 10.81
C ALA A 2 -14.78 -10.20 10.75
N ARG A 3 -13.62 -10.07 11.41
CA ARG A 3 -12.85 -8.81 11.35
C ARG A 3 -12.37 -8.53 9.94
N HIS A 4 -12.51 -7.29 9.50
CA HIS A 4 -12.15 -6.87 8.15
C HIS A 4 -10.70 -7.21 7.80
N ARG A 5 -9.77 -7.09 8.76
CA ARG A 5 -8.35 -7.44 8.58
C ARG A 5 -8.14 -8.87 8.08
N HIS A 6 -8.98 -9.84 8.47
CA HIS A 6 -8.77 -11.23 8.05
C HIS A 6 -8.93 -11.42 6.54
N PHE A 7 -9.85 -10.68 5.91
CA PHE A 7 -10.00 -10.69 4.45
C PHE A 7 -8.81 -10.03 3.76
N ILE A 8 -8.31 -8.92 4.31
CA ILE A 8 -7.17 -8.19 3.75
C ILE A 8 -5.89 -9.01 3.88
N ASP A 9 -5.59 -9.48 5.09
CA ASP A 9 -4.37 -10.21 5.42
C ASP A 9 -4.30 -11.55 4.66
N SER A 10 -5.42 -12.27 4.57
CA SER A 10 -5.48 -13.52 3.78
C SER A 10 -5.19 -13.26 2.30
N HIS A 11 -5.74 -12.20 1.71
CA HIS A 11 -5.42 -11.83 0.33
C HIS A 11 -3.93 -11.46 0.18
N LYS A 12 -3.36 -10.71 1.11
CA LYS A 12 -1.95 -10.32 1.10
C LYS A 12 -1.03 -11.54 1.15
N CYS A 13 -1.32 -12.51 2.02
CA CYS A 13 -0.59 -13.78 2.07
C CYS A 13 -0.80 -14.62 0.80
N ALA A 14 -2.03 -14.67 0.26
CA ALA A 14 -2.33 -15.42 -0.95
C ALA A 14 -1.63 -14.88 -2.20
N THR A 15 -1.24 -13.60 -2.20
CA THR A 15 -0.65 -12.95 -3.38
C THR A 15 0.67 -13.59 -3.81
N ALA A 16 1.57 -13.93 -2.88
CA ALA A 16 2.83 -14.60 -3.23
C ALA A 16 2.58 -15.96 -3.91
N VAL A 17 1.63 -16.73 -3.36
CA VAL A 17 1.24 -18.04 -3.89
C VAL A 17 0.60 -17.91 -5.26
N ALA A 18 -0.34 -16.96 -5.43
CA ALA A 18 -1.01 -16.72 -6.70
C ALA A 18 -0.03 -16.31 -7.80
N VAL A 19 0.91 -15.40 -7.50
CA VAL A 19 1.92 -14.96 -8.47
C VAL A 19 2.89 -16.10 -8.81
N ALA A 20 3.37 -16.86 -7.83
CA ALA A 20 4.23 -18.02 -8.09
C ALA A 20 3.50 -19.10 -8.94
N ALA A 21 2.21 -19.31 -8.70
CA ALA A 21 1.37 -20.19 -9.51
C ALA A 21 1.24 -19.67 -10.95
N MET A 22 1.05 -18.36 -11.15
CA MET A 22 1.04 -17.75 -12.49
C MET A 22 2.38 -17.95 -13.22
N ILE A 23 3.50 -17.67 -12.55
CA ILE A 23 4.84 -17.87 -13.14
C ILE A 23 5.05 -19.33 -13.55
N THR A 24 4.63 -20.26 -12.69
CA THR A 24 4.75 -21.70 -12.96
C THR A 24 3.85 -22.14 -14.12
N ALA A 25 2.59 -21.70 -14.15
CA ALA A 25 1.63 -22.05 -15.19
C ALA A 25 2.05 -21.58 -16.59
N TYR A 26 2.79 -20.46 -16.67
CA TYR A 26 3.29 -19.89 -17.92
C TYR A 26 4.76 -20.25 -18.19
N GLY A 27 5.42 -21.04 -17.34
CA GLY A 27 6.84 -21.40 -17.50
C GLY A 27 7.80 -20.20 -17.43
N ALA A 28 7.43 -19.14 -16.72
CA ALA A 28 8.08 -17.83 -16.76
C ALA A 28 9.16 -17.61 -15.67
N TRP A 29 9.73 -18.67 -15.09
CA TRP A 29 10.75 -18.54 -14.03
C TRP A 29 12.06 -17.89 -14.50
N GLU A 30 12.35 -17.94 -15.81
CA GLU A 30 13.48 -17.25 -16.46
C GLU A 30 13.14 -15.80 -16.88
N ASN A 31 11.94 -15.31 -16.55
CA ASN A 31 11.55 -13.92 -16.78
C ASN A 31 11.92 -13.07 -15.55
N PRO A 32 12.93 -12.17 -15.66
CA PRO A 32 13.40 -11.39 -14.51
C PRO A 32 12.33 -10.41 -13.99
N THR A 33 11.46 -9.88 -14.85
CA THR A 33 10.35 -9.01 -14.42
C THR A 33 9.39 -9.78 -13.52
N ALA A 34 9.05 -11.01 -13.90
CA ALA A 34 8.11 -11.85 -13.15
C ALA A 34 8.67 -12.23 -11.77
N VAL A 35 9.94 -12.65 -11.73
CA VAL A 35 10.62 -13.01 -10.47
C VAL A 35 10.78 -11.80 -9.56
N VAL A 36 11.17 -10.63 -10.10
CA VAL A 36 11.25 -9.39 -9.32
C VAL A 36 9.86 -8.96 -8.83
N TYR A 37 8.82 -9.06 -9.66
CA TYR A 37 7.46 -8.77 -9.22
C TYR A 37 7.04 -9.66 -8.04
N LEU A 38 7.29 -10.97 -8.14
CA LEU A 38 7.02 -11.92 -7.05
C LEU A 38 7.78 -11.53 -5.78
N ALA A 39 9.06 -11.18 -5.89
CA ALA A 39 9.85 -10.76 -4.74
C ALA A 39 9.25 -9.49 -4.09
N LEU A 40 8.98 -8.44 -4.88
CA LEU A 40 8.49 -7.17 -4.33
C LEU A 40 7.08 -7.29 -3.73
N HIS A 41 6.14 -7.90 -4.44
CA HIS A 41 4.75 -8.00 -3.98
C HIS A 41 4.55 -9.13 -2.96
N GLY A 42 5.25 -10.26 -3.13
CA GLY A 42 5.22 -11.37 -2.18
C GLY A 42 5.80 -10.97 -0.83
N THR A 43 6.98 -10.33 -0.81
CA THR A 43 7.57 -9.79 0.42
C THR A 43 6.68 -8.72 1.04
N TYR A 44 6.08 -7.83 0.24
CA TYR A 44 5.12 -6.85 0.75
C TYR A 44 3.93 -7.51 1.47
N GLY A 45 3.40 -8.61 0.93
CA GLY A 45 2.33 -9.38 1.57
C GLY A 45 2.70 -9.92 2.95
N VAL A 46 3.91 -10.47 3.09
CA VAL A 46 4.44 -10.94 4.38
C VAL A 46 4.63 -9.79 5.36
N LEU A 47 5.28 -8.69 4.92
CA LEU A 47 5.49 -7.51 5.76
C LEU A 47 4.16 -6.93 6.24
N TRP A 48 3.15 -6.87 5.37
CA TRP A 48 1.80 -6.44 5.72
C TRP A 48 1.20 -7.30 6.83
N ALA A 49 1.27 -8.63 6.71
CA ALA A 49 0.73 -9.55 7.71
C ALA A 49 1.41 -9.36 9.08
N ILE A 50 2.74 -9.17 9.10
CA ILE A 50 3.49 -8.85 10.32
C ILE A 50 3.00 -7.52 10.92
N LYS A 51 2.91 -6.45 10.11
CA LYS A 51 2.37 -5.17 10.56
C LYS A 51 0.96 -5.31 11.16
N SER A 52 0.07 -6.01 10.47
CA SER A 52 -1.32 -6.21 10.92
C SER A 52 -1.38 -6.93 12.27
N ALA A 53 -0.48 -7.88 12.52
CA ALA A 53 -0.39 -8.61 13.77
C ALA A 53 0.24 -7.79 14.92
N VAL A 54 1.23 -6.95 14.64
CA VAL A 54 2.04 -6.28 15.67
C VAL A 54 1.53 -4.86 15.98
N PHE A 55 1.25 -4.06 14.95
CA PHE A 55 0.85 -2.64 15.09
C PHE A 55 -0.24 -2.26 14.07
N GLY A 56 -1.25 -3.12 13.96
CA GLY A 56 -2.33 -2.99 12.99
C GLY A 56 -3.21 -1.74 13.19
N ASP A 57 -3.80 -1.27 12.09
CA ASP A 57 -4.71 -0.13 12.11
C ASP A 57 -6.09 -0.52 12.65
N ARG A 58 -6.60 0.26 13.61
CA ARG A 58 -7.93 0.07 14.21
C ARG A 58 -9.07 0.06 13.19
N GLN A 59 -8.90 0.70 12.03
CA GLN A 59 -9.88 0.70 10.94
C GLN A 59 -10.20 -0.72 10.45
N TRP A 60 -9.26 -1.66 10.54
CA TRP A 60 -9.41 -3.04 10.06
C TRP A 60 -9.92 -4.01 11.13
N GLU A 61 -10.03 -3.56 12.39
CA GLU A 61 -10.54 -4.38 13.50
C GLU A 61 -12.07 -4.45 13.52
N ARG A 62 -12.76 -3.57 12.80
CA ARG A 62 -14.23 -3.61 12.74
C ARG A 62 -14.71 -4.94 12.15
N GLU A 63 -15.81 -5.44 12.69
CA GLU A 63 -16.49 -6.59 12.12
C GLU A 63 -17.25 -6.20 10.86
N VAL A 64 -17.14 -7.05 9.84
CA VAL A 64 -17.85 -6.88 8.57
C VAL A 64 -18.64 -8.15 8.25
N GLY A 65 -19.72 -7.96 7.49
CA GLY A 65 -20.45 -9.08 6.89
C GLY A 65 -19.61 -9.76 5.81
N LEU A 66 -19.95 -11.00 5.47
CA LEU A 66 -19.23 -11.77 4.45
C LEU A 66 -19.20 -11.05 3.09
N GLY A 67 -20.32 -10.43 2.68
CA GLY A 67 -20.40 -9.71 1.41
C GLY A 67 -19.45 -8.50 1.31
N GLU A 68 -19.31 -7.72 2.37
CA GLU A 68 -18.35 -6.61 2.42
C GLU A 68 -16.90 -7.13 2.42
N GLY A 69 -16.61 -8.17 3.20
CA GLY A 69 -15.29 -8.80 3.23
C GLY A 69 -14.88 -9.38 1.87
N LEU A 70 -15.80 -10.07 1.18
CA LEU A 70 -15.55 -10.61 -0.16
C LEU A 70 -15.42 -9.51 -1.22
N THR A 71 -16.16 -8.42 -1.10
CA THR A 71 -15.99 -7.24 -1.98
C THR A 71 -14.59 -6.66 -1.84
N ALA A 72 -14.10 -6.52 -0.59
CA ALA A 72 -12.73 -6.06 -0.35
C ALA A 72 -11.70 -7.03 -0.94
N TRP A 73 -11.89 -8.33 -0.73
CA TRP A 73 -11.01 -9.37 -1.28
C TRP A 73 -10.96 -9.30 -2.82
N ALA A 74 -12.11 -9.21 -3.49
CA ALA A 74 -12.21 -9.11 -4.95
C ALA A 74 -11.57 -7.82 -5.48
N ALA A 75 -11.75 -6.68 -4.80
CA ALA A 75 -11.08 -5.43 -5.18
C ALA A 75 -9.56 -5.55 -5.06
N LEU A 76 -9.05 -6.26 -4.06
CA LEU A 76 -7.62 -6.53 -3.92
C LEU A 76 -7.11 -7.47 -5.03
N THR A 77 -7.93 -8.39 -5.53
CA THR A 77 -7.55 -9.32 -6.61
C THR A 77 -7.22 -8.60 -7.91
N LEU A 78 -7.75 -7.39 -8.13
CA LEU A 78 -7.40 -6.57 -9.28
C LEU A 78 -5.91 -6.18 -9.31
N TYR A 79 -5.19 -6.25 -8.18
CA TYR A 79 -3.73 -6.13 -8.16
C TYR A 79 -2.99 -7.31 -8.82
N TRP A 80 -3.68 -8.42 -9.09
CA TRP A 80 -3.12 -9.57 -9.81
C TRP A 80 -3.18 -9.42 -11.33
N ILE A 81 -3.77 -8.34 -11.85
CA ILE A 81 -3.73 -8.02 -13.29
C ILE A 81 -2.28 -7.77 -13.75
N ALA A 82 -1.48 -7.04 -12.97
CA ALA A 82 -0.08 -6.74 -13.32
C ALA A 82 0.79 -8.00 -13.51
N PRO A 83 0.88 -8.95 -12.55
CA PRO A 83 1.69 -10.16 -12.71
C PRO A 83 1.14 -11.07 -13.78
N TRP A 84 -0.19 -11.11 -13.97
CA TRP A 84 -0.79 -11.85 -15.06
C TRP A 84 -0.36 -11.31 -16.42
N ILE A 85 -0.42 -10.00 -16.66
CA ILE A 85 0.09 -9.37 -17.89
C ILE A 85 1.58 -9.69 -18.08
N ILE A 86 2.38 -9.58 -17.02
CA ILE A 86 3.82 -9.86 -17.10
C ILE A 86 4.10 -11.27 -17.64
N VAL A 87 3.39 -12.29 -17.13
CA VAL A 87 3.62 -13.67 -17.56
C VAL A 87 2.90 -14.02 -18.87
N ALA A 88 1.74 -13.42 -19.14
CA ALA A 88 0.96 -13.68 -20.35
C ALA A 88 1.62 -13.10 -21.60
N ASP A 89 2.21 -11.91 -21.49
CA ASP A 89 2.84 -11.19 -22.60
C ASP A 89 4.38 -11.31 -22.60
N ASP A 90 4.96 -12.15 -21.73
CA ASP A 90 6.42 -12.26 -21.47
C ASP A 90 7.11 -10.90 -21.32
N VAL A 91 6.55 -10.01 -20.50
CA VAL A 91 7.08 -8.65 -20.33
C VAL A 91 8.46 -8.70 -19.68
N ARG A 92 9.50 -8.28 -20.40
CA ARG A 92 10.89 -8.19 -19.92
C ARG A 92 11.35 -6.74 -19.90
N VAL A 93 11.35 -6.11 -18.72
CA VAL A 93 11.83 -4.73 -18.58
C VAL A 93 13.36 -4.68 -18.39
N PRO A 94 14.03 -3.62 -18.87
CA PRO A 94 15.48 -3.50 -18.74
C PRO A 94 15.92 -3.34 -17.28
N ALA A 95 17.18 -3.69 -16.99
CA ALA A 95 17.73 -3.70 -15.63
C ALA A 95 17.59 -2.37 -14.88
N TRP A 96 17.73 -1.23 -15.57
CA TRP A 96 17.54 0.10 -14.96
C TRP A 96 16.11 0.29 -14.45
N HIS A 97 15.11 -0.29 -15.12
CA HIS A 97 13.71 -0.19 -14.73
C HIS A 97 13.41 -1.11 -13.55
N LEU A 98 13.99 -2.32 -13.53
CA LEU A 98 13.97 -3.20 -12.34
C LEU A 98 14.59 -2.48 -11.13
N GLY A 99 15.76 -1.87 -11.30
CA GLY A 99 16.44 -1.12 -10.25
C GLY A 99 15.61 0.05 -9.72
N LEU A 100 14.97 0.81 -10.62
CA LEU A 100 14.07 1.90 -10.23
C LEU A 100 12.83 1.39 -9.48
N ALA A 101 12.23 0.28 -9.91
CA ALA A 101 11.11 -0.33 -9.23
C ALA A 101 11.49 -0.78 -7.81
N VAL A 102 12.64 -1.45 -7.65
CA VAL A 102 13.17 -1.86 -6.34
C VAL A 102 13.45 -0.65 -5.44
N ALA A 103 14.05 0.41 -5.99
CA ALA A 103 14.34 1.63 -5.23
C ALA A 103 13.05 2.34 -4.78
N ALA A 104 12.08 2.52 -5.68
CA ALA A 104 10.78 3.11 -5.37
C ALA A 104 10.03 2.27 -4.33
N TRP A 105 10.05 0.94 -4.47
CA TRP A 105 9.49 0.01 -3.49
C TRP A 105 10.15 0.17 -2.12
N GLY A 106 11.49 0.20 -2.04
CA GLY A 106 12.22 0.33 -0.78
C GLY A 106 11.92 1.64 -0.04
N VAL A 107 11.89 2.77 -0.76
CA VAL A 107 11.45 4.06 -0.20
C VAL A 107 9.99 4.00 0.24
N GLY A 108 9.14 3.35 -0.55
CA GLY A 108 7.74 3.13 -0.23
C GLY A 108 7.53 2.32 1.04
N ILE A 109 8.30 1.25 1.24
CA ILE A 109 8.29 0.44 2.46
C ILE A 109 8.69 1.28 3.67
N LEU A 110 9.78 2.05 3.58
CA LEU A 110 10.20 2.95 4.66
C LEU A 110 9.07 3.93 5.03
N LEU A 111 8.52 4.64 4.04
CA LEU A 111 7.47 5.63 4.28
C LEU A 111 6.20 4.98 4.85
N HIS A 112 5.78 3.84 4.33
CA HIS A 112 4.58 3.15 4.78
C HIS A 112 4.74 2.62 6.21
N PHE A 113 5.65 1.66 6.41
CA PHE A 113 5.74 0.93 7.67
C PHE A 113 6.28 1.80 8.81
N ALA A 114 7.28 2.64 8.56
CA ALA A 114 7.83 3.48 9.62
C ALA A 114 6.84 4.57 10.05
N SER A 115 6.05 5.14 9.13
CA SER A 115 5.07 6.16 9.52
C SER A 115 3.89 5.57 10.29
N ASP A 116 3.44 4.36 9.94
CA ASP A 116 2.41 3.67 10.69
C ASP A 116 2.90 3.21 12.07
N MET A 117 4.14 2.73 12.18
CA MET A 117 4.75 2.45 13.49
C MET A 117 4.88 3.72 14.32
N GLN A 118 5.35 4.83 13.73
CA GLN A 118 5.43 6.12 14.42
C GLN A 118 4.06 6.59 14.93
N LYS A 119 3.01 6.40 14.12
CA LYS A 119 1.63 6.69 14.50
C LYS A 119 1.15 5.79 15.63
N HIS A 120 1.41 4.48 15.54
CA HIS A 120 1.03 3.51 16.56
C HIS A 120 1.64 3.87 17.92
N MET A 121 2.96 4.11 17.96
CA MET A 121 3.66 4.49 19.19
C MET A 121 3.23 5.84 19.73
N HIS A 122 2.97 6.83 18.86
CA HIS A 122 2.44 8.12 19.32
C HIS A 122 1.08 7.97 20.00
N LEU A 123 0.18 7.16 19.44
CA LEU A 123 -1.15 6.94 20.01
C LEU A 123 -1.12 6.20 21.35
N GLU A 124 -0.09 5.37 21.59
CA GLU A 124 0.12 4.66 22.85
C GLU A 124 0.78 5.56 23.91
N LEU A 125 1.85 6.27 23.53
CA LEU A 125 2.69 7.02 24.47
C LEU A 125 2.16 8.43 24.77
N ALA A 126 1.39 9.03 23.84
CA ALA A 126 0.86 10.38 23.98
C ALA A 126 -0.62 10.44 23.54
N PRO A 127 -1.51 9.66 24.17
CA PRO A 127 -2.91 9.60 23.79
C PRO A 127 -3.57 10.97 23.90
N GLY A 128 -4.49 11.26 22.97
CA GLY A 128 -5.20 12.54 22.95
C GLY A 128 -4.40 13.73 22.43
N THR A 129 -3.18 13.52 21.91
CA THR A 129 -2.37 14.58 21.26
C THR A 129 -2.24 14.38 19.76
N LEU A 130 -2.01 15.45 19.01
CA LEU A 130 -1.82 15.40 17.55
C LEU A 130 -0.35 15.10 17.18
N LEU A 131 -0.14 14.07 16.37
CA LEU A 131 1.18 13.77 15.79
C LEU A 131 1.51 14.75 14.66
N THR A 132 2.52 15.59 14.88
CA THR A 132 2.94 16.64 13.93
C THR A 132 4.45 16.64 13.63
N ARG A 133 5.16 15.57 14.00
CA ARG A 133 6.63 15.46 13.90
C ARG A 133 7.05 14.25 13.05
N GLY A 134 8.35 14.16 12.75
CA GLY A 134 8.93 13.05 11.98
C GLY A 134 8.37 12.97 10.56
N LEU A 135 7.99 11.76 10.11
CA LEU A 135 7.44 11.54 8.76
C LEU A 135 6.10 12.27 8.55
N TRP A 136 5.40 12.58 9.65
CA TRP A 136 4.14 13.31 9.64
C TRP A 136 4.31 14.84 9.68
N SER A 137 5.54 15.35 9.76
CA SER A 137 5.79 16.79 9.89
C SER A 137 5.34 17.60 8.67
N ARG A 138 5.61 17.08 7.48
CA ARG A 138 5.37 17.75 6.18
C ARG A 138 4.37 17.04 5.27
N CYS A 139 4.11 15.77 5.54
CA CYS A 139 3.08 15.01 4.85
C CYS A 139 2.04 14.58 5.87
N ARG A 140 0.76 14.87 5.62
CA ARG A 140 -0.33 14.43 6.48
C ARG A 140 -0.66 12.97 6.28
N ASN A 141 -0.24 12.33 5.18
CA ASN A 141 -0.52 10.93 4.87
C ASN A 141 0.73 10.21 4.30
N PRO A 142 1.84 10.17 5.05
CA PRO A 142 3.09 9.56 4.59
C PRO A 142 2.95 8.06 4.36
N ASN A 143 2.06 7.40 5.09
CA ASN A 143 1.76 5.98 4.91
C ASN A 143 1.14 5.70 3.53
N TYR A 144 0.15 6.51 3.13
CA TYR A 144 -0.44 6.44 1.81
C TYR A 144 0.56 6.79 0.70
N LEU A 145 1.48 7.74 0.94
CA LEU A 145 2.54 8.05 -0.02
C LEU A 145 3.48 6.86 -0.21
N GLY A 146 3.83 6.17 0.89
CA GLY A 146 4.58 4.93 0.83
C GLY A 146 3.85 3.84 0.06
N GLU A 147 2.56 3.63 0.33
CA GLU A 147 1.74 2.70 -0.44
C GLU A 147 1.68 3.07 -1.93
N LEU A 148 1.56 4.36 -2.28
CA LEU A 148 1.58 4.79 -3.68
C LEU A 148 2.87 4.34 -4.37
N LEU A 149 4.03 4.58 -3.76
CA LEU A 149 5.33 4.19 -4.33
C LEU A 149 5.45 2.67 -4.49
N ILE A 150 4.96 1.90 -3.50
CA ILE A 150 4.93 0.43 -3.56
C ILE A 150 4.07 -0.02 -4.76
N TYR A 151 2.83 0.44 -4.89
CA TYR A 151 1.96 -0.02 -5.98
C TYR A 151 2.36 0.53 -7.35
N VAL A 152 2.93 1.74 -7.43
CA VAL A 152 3.52 2.26 -8.67
C VAL A 152 4.68 1.37 -9.11
N SER A 153 5.53 0.92 -8.17
CA SER A 153 6.61 -0.01 -8.50
C SER A 153 6.06 -1.30 -9.14
N PHE A 154 5.02 -1.91 -8.57
CA PHE A 154 4.39 -3.11 -9.11
C PHE A 154 3.76 -2.87 -10.48
N ALA A 155 2.95 -1.82 -10.60
CA ALA A 155 2.21 -1.50 -11.81
C ALA A 155 3.15 -1.14 -12.98
N SER A 156 4.26 -0.47 -12.70
CA SER A 156 5.24 -0.07 -13.72
C SER A 156 5.91 -1.26 -14.43
N LEU A 157 6.10 -2.38 -13.70
CA LEU A 157 6.73 -3.59 -14.23
C LEU A 157 5.89 -4.26 -15.32
N ALA A 158 4.57 -4.12 -15.28
CA ALA A 158 3.67 -4.68 -16.29
C ALA A 158 3.70 -3.93 -17.64
N ARG A 159 4.32 -2.74 -17.70
CA ARG A 159 4.37 -1.89 -18.93
C ARG A 159 3.01 -1.69 -19.60
N HIS A 160 1.94 -1.74 -18.80
CA HIS A 160 0.57 -1.65 -19.26
C HIS A 160 -0.19 -0.59 -18.46
N TRP A 161 -1.15 0.09 -19.10
CA TRP A 161 -1.88 1.20 -18.47
C TRP A 161 -2.94 0.71 -17.47
N ILE A 162 -3.51 -0.48 -17.64
CA ILE A 162 -4.58 -1.02 -16.78
C ILE A 162 -4.19 -1.04 -15.28
N PRO A 163 -3.03 -1.59 -14.86
CA PRO A 163 -2.64 -1.55 -13.45
C PRO A 163 -2.55 -0.13 -12.87
N ILE A 164 -2.06 0.83 -13.65
CA ILE A 164 -1.97 2.23 -13.25
C ILE A 164 -3.36 2.87 -13.16
N ALA A 165 -4.24 2.60 -14.12
CA ALA A 165 -5.62 3.10 -14.09
C ALA A 165 -6.40 2.56 -12.88
N TRP A 166 -6.24 1.28 -12.55
CA TRP A 166 -6.82 0.71 -11.35
C TRP A 166 -6.28 1.35 -10.07
N LEU A 167 -4.96 1.53 -9.97
CA LEU A 167 -4.33 2.23 -8.85
C LEU A 167 -4.86 3.67 -8.72
N ALA A 168 -4.95 4.41 -9.82
CA ALA A 168 -5.48 5.77 -9.83
C ALA A 168 -6.96 5.80 -9.37
N ALA A 169 -7.79 4.89 -9.84
CA ALA A 169 -9.17 4.75 -9.41
C ALA A 169 -9.27 4.48 -7.90
N PHE A 170 -8.42 3.61 -7.36
CA PHE A 170 -8.40 3.32 -5.92
C PHE A 170 -7.90 4.51 -5.08
N VAL A 171 -6.88 5.22 -5.55
CA VAL A 171 -6.37 6.44 -4.92
C VAL A 171 -7.48 7.50 -4.85
N LEU A 172 -8.14 7.78 -5.97
CA LEU A 172 -9.16 8.82 -6.06
C LEU A 172 -10.47 8.45 -5.37
N GLY A 173 -10.91 7.19 -5.50
CA GLY A 173 -12.19 6.72 -4.97
C GLY A 173 -12.15 6.28 -3.51
N TYR A 174 -10.99 5.83 -3.01
CA TYR A 174 -10.85 5.31 -1.66
C TYR A 174 -9.86 6.09 -0.80
N TRP A 175 -8.64 6.33 -1.27
CA TRP A 175 -7.60 6.95 -0.44
C TRP A 175 -7.88 8.42 -0.17
N VAL A 176 -8.06 9.24 -1.21
CA VAL A 176 -8.30 10.69 -1.05
C VAL A 176 -9.52 10.97 -0.16
N PRO A 177 -10.68 10.30 -0.33
CA PRO A 177 -11.81 10.47 0.59
C PRO A 177 -11.48 10.08 2.04
N ASN A 178 -10.71 9.01 2.26
CA ASN A 178 -10.23 8.62 3.60
C ASN A 178 -9.32 9.71 4.19
N MET A 179 -8.37 10.25 3.42
CA MET A 179 -7.47 11.32 3.85
C MET A 179 -8.25 12.57 4.27
N LEU A 180 -9.25 12.97 3.48
CA LEU A 180 -10.09 14.14 3.77
C LEU A 180 -11.02 13.91 4.98
N ARG A 181 -11.56 12.70 5.14
CA ARG A 181 -12.33 12.33 6.35
C ARG A 181 -11.44 12.36 7.59
N LYS A 182 -10.21 11.86 7.48
CA LYS A 182 -9.23 11.91 8.54
C LYS A 182 -8.87 13.35 8.91
N ASP A 183 -8.54 14.22 7.95
CA ASP A 183 -8.25 15.63 8.20
C ASP A 183 -9.41 16.35 8.91
N ARG A 184 -10.67 16.10 8.51
CA ARG A 184 -11.86 16.61 9.21
C ARG A 184 -11.93 16.14 10.67
N SER A 185 -11.60 14.88 10.92
CA SER A 185 -11.54 14.33 12.29
C SER A 185 -10.43 14.98 13.11
N LEU A 186 -9.25 15.20 12.52
CA LEU A 186 -8.09 15.81 13.17
C LEU A 186 -8.25 17.32 13.43
N ALA A 187 -9.19 18.00 12.76
CA ALA A 187 -9.47 19.42 12.99
C ALA A 187 -9.95 19.76 14.42
N ARG A 188 -10.30 18.76 15.23
CA ARG A 188 -10.60 18.93 16.66
C ARG A 188 -9.38 19.33 17.52
N TYR A 189 -8.16 19.08 17.02
CA TYR A 189 -6.94 19.37 17.78
C TYR A 189 -6.53 20.84 17.56
N PRO A 190 -6.24 21.60 18.63
CA PRO A 190 -5.84 23.01 18.52
C PRO A 190 -4.66 23.26 17.58
N GLU A 191 -3.71 22.32 17.53
CA GLU A 191 -2.49 22.40 16.75
C GLU A 191 -2.69 22.10 15.26
N PHE A 192 -3.87 21.58 14.88
CA PHE A 192 -4.13 21.10 13.51
C PHE A 192 -4.04 22.22 12.48
N ALA A 193 -4.60 23.41 12.77
CA ALA A 193 -4.57 24.54 11.84
C ALA A 193 -3.12 24.93 11.48
N ALA A 194 -2.29 25.17 12.49
CA ALA A 194 -0.88 25.52 12.32
C ALA A 194 -0.06 24.39 11.66
N TRP A 195 -0.39 23.12 11.93
CA TRP A 195 0.25 21.99 11.26
C TRP A 195 -0.16 21.86 9.79
N LYS A 196 -1.43 22.12 9.47
CA LYS A 196 -1.97 22.05 8.12
C LYS A 196 -1.31 23.07 7.18
N GLU A 197 -1.00 24.27 7.69
CA GLU A 197 -0.32 25.33 6.93
C GLU A 197 1.10 24.95 6.46
N ARG A 198 1.80 24.11 7.24
CA ARG A 198 3.17 23.66 6.93
C ARG A 198 3.27 22.23 6.40
N SER A 199 2.13 21.58 6.14
CA SER A 199 2.07 20.19 5.68
C SER A 199 1.19 20.03 4.45
N TRP A 200 1.46 18.98 3.68
CA TRP A 200 0.73 18.65 2.46
C TRP A 200 -0.16 17.44 2.69
N LEU A 201 -1.29 17.36 1.98
CA LEU A 201 -2.22 16.25 2.16
C LEU A 201 -1.58 14.91 1.83
N PHE A 202 -0.88 14.82 0.69
CA PHE A 202 -0.45 13.54 0.13
C PHE A 202 1.00 13.56 -0.38
N ILE A 203 1.32 14.49 -1.29
CA ILE A 203 2.67 14.61 -1.87
C ILE A 203 3.24 15.98 -1.47
N PRO A 204 4.25 16.02 -0.59
CA PRO A 204 4.96 17.25 -0.30
C PRO A 204 5.92 17.61 -1.44
N PRO A 205 6.22 18.89 -1.67
CA PRO A 205 7.29 19.28 -2.59
C PRO A 205 8.63 18.74 -2.09
N LEU A 206 9.48 18.35 -3.04
CA LEU A 206 10.90 18.10 -2.78
C LEU A 206 11.48 19.42 -2.25
N VAL A 207 11.97 19.39 -1.01
CA VAL A 207 12.49 20.56 -0.31
C VAL A 207 13.81 21.00 -0.94
#